data_AF-A0A835P7J7-F1
#
_entry.id   AF-A0A835P7J7-F1
#
_cell.length_a   1.000
_cell.length_b   1.000
_cell.length_c   1.000
_cell.angle_alpha   90.00
_cell.angle_beta   90.00
_cell.angle_gamma   90.00
#
_symmetry.space_group_name_H-M   'P 1'
#
loop_
_entity.id
_entity.type
_entity.pdbx_description
1 polymer ?
#
loop_
_entity_poly.entity_id
_entity_poly.type
_entity_poly.pdbx_seq_one_letter_code
_entity_poly.pdbx_strand_id
1 'polypeptide(L)'
;GKKVVIFGLPGAYTGVCSQQHVPSYKNNIEKFKAKGIDSIICVAVNDPYTLNGWAEKLQAKEVVSCLTSPCIFPFQWLDETSFRWSAYVVDGKVQAFNVEKKPSDFQVSEAEVILGQI
;
A
#
# COMPACT_ATOMS: atom_id res chain seq x y z
N GLY A 1 20.53 5.59 -2.60
CA GLY A 1 19.31 6.12 -1.97
C GLY A 1 18.33 4.99 -1.79
N LYS A 2 17.52 5.02 -0.72
CA LYS A 2 16.55 3.97 -0.41
C LYS A 2 15.43 3.96 -1.46
N LYS A 3 15.10 2.79 -2.01
CA LYS A 3 14.02 2.53 -2.96
C LYS A 3 12.85 1.88 -2.22
N VAL A 4 11.71 2.55 -2.19
CA VAL A 4 10.54 2.10 -1.43
C VAL A 4 9.33 2.06 -2.35
N VAL A 5 8.54 0.99 -2.24
CA VAL A 5 7.19 0.93 -2.79
C VAL A 5 6.20 1.13 -1.65
N ILE A 6 5.30 2.10 -1.80
CA ILE A 6 4.27 2.40 -0.80
C ILE A 6 2.92 2.28 -1.47
N PHE A 7 1.96 1.65 -0.81
CA PHE A 7 0.58 1.63 -1.30
C PHE A 7 -0.40 1.87 -0.16
N GLY A 8 -1.48 2.56 -0.49
CA GLY A 8 -2.55 2.90 0.45
C GLY A 8 -3.86 2.25 0.05
N LEU A 9 -4.69 1.95 1.05
CA LEU A 9 -6.01 1.36 0.86
C LEU A 9 -7.01 1.84 1.91
N PRO A 10 -8.33 1.70 1.65
CA PRO A 10 -9.37 2.18 2.56
C PRO A 10 -9.25 1.71 4.00
N GLY A 11 -9.06 0.41 4.23
CA GLY A 11 -8.89 -0.10 5.58
C GLY A 11 -8.70 -1.62 5.68
N ALA A 12 -8.20 -2.04 6.83
CA ALA A 12 -8.03 -3.44 7.20
C ALA A 12 -9.36 -4.21 7.19
N TYR A 13 -9.30 -5.52 6.96
CA TYR A 13 -10.45 -6.44 6.95
C TYR A 13 -11.55 -6.14 5.91
N THR A 14 -11.35 -5.18 5.01
CA THR A 14 -12.32 -4.86 3.95
C THR A 14 -12.08 -5.69 2.69
N GLY A 15 -13.14 -5.90 1.89
CA GLY A 15 -13.23 -6.84 0.77
C GLY A 15 -12.01 -6.89 -0.16
N VAL A 16 -11.95 -5.98 -1.14
CA VAL A 16 -10.88 -5.95 -2.16
C VAL A 16 -9.48 -5.80 -1.52
N CYS A 17 -9.38 -5.05 -0.42
CA CYS A 17 -8.12 -4.84 0.29
C CYS A 17 -7.50 -6.15 0.79
N SER A 18 -8.32 -7.02 1.39
CA SER A 18 -7.88 -8.29 1.99
C SER A 18 -7.78 -9.43 0.97
N GLN A 19 -8.60 -9.39 -0.09
CA GLN A 19 -8.68 -10.47 -1.08
C GLN A 19 -7.73 -10.28 -2.26
N GLN A 20 -7.41 -9.03 -2.62
CA GLN A 20 -6.68 -8.73 -3.85
C GLN A 20 -5.51 -7.78 -3.61
N HIS A 21 -5.73 -6.62 -2.97
CA HIS A 21 -4.71 -5.57 -2.92
C HIS A 21 -3.45 -5.98 -2.16
N VAL A 22 -3.56 -6.32 -0.87
CA VAL A 22 -2.39 -6.79 -0.09
C VAL A 22 -1.81 -8.11 -0.64
N PRO A 23 -2.63 -9.12 -1.00
CA PRO A 23 -2.12 -10.33 -1.65
C PRO A 23 -1.32 -10.08 -2.92
N SER A 24 -1.68 -9.09 -3.76
CA SER A 24 -0.91 -8.77 -4.97
C SER A 24 0.54 -8.40 -4.65
N TYR A 25 0.77 -7.57 -3.62
CA TYR A 25 2.12 -7.18 -3.20
C TYR A 25 2.86 -8.33 -2.52
N LYS A 26 2.18 -9.09 -1.66
CA LYS A 26 2.74 -10.29 -1.01
C LYS A 26 3.24 -11.32 -2.01
N ASN A 27 2.43 -11.63 -3.02
CA ASN A 27 2.77 -12.66 -4.01
C ASN A 27 3.89 -12.22 -4.96
N ASN A 28 4.19 -10.92 -5.03
CA ASN A 28 5.21 -10.35 -5.90
C ASN A 28 6.47 -9.88 -5.15
N ILE A 29 6.61 -10.17 -3.85
CA ILE A 29 7.70 -9.64 -3.02
C ILE A 29 9.09 -9.95 -3.57
N GLU A 30 9.29 -11.15 -4.11
CA GLU A 30 10.57 -11.56 -4.71
C GLU A 30 10.89 -10.79 -6.00
N LYS A 31 9.88 -10.40 -6.78
CA LYS A 31 10.08 -9.56 -7.98
C LYS A 31 10.51 -8.15 -7.59
N PHE A 32 9.93 -7.60 -6.54
CA PHE A 32 10.33 -6.30 -6.01
C PHE A 32 11.76 -6.33 -5.47
N LYS A 33 12.11 -7.37 -4.69
CA LYS A 33 13.50 -7.59 -4.22
C LYS A 33 14.47 -7.71 -5.39
N ALA A 34 14.12 -8.46 -6.44
CA ALA A 34 14.94 -8.59 -7.65
C ALA A 34 15.16 -7.26 -8.39
N LYS A 35 14.22 -6.31 -8.30
CA LYS A 35 14.37 -4.94 -8.81
C LYS A 35 15.12 -3.99 -7.86
N GLY A 36 15.61 -4.49 -6.72
CA GLY A 36 16.36 -3.72 -5.73
C GLY A 36 15.48 -2.79 -4.89
N ILE A 37 14.21 -3.13 -4.67
CA ILE A 37 13.36 -2.43 -3.71
C ILE A 37 13.74 -2.84 -2.29
N ASP A 38 14.03 -1.85 -1.44
CA ASP A 38 14.44 -2.06 -0.05
C ASP A 38 13.28 -2.37 0.88
N SER A 39 12.09 -1.83 0.58
CA SER A 39 10.91 -1.99 1.43
C SER A 39 9.62 -1.83 0.64
N ILE A 40 8.62 -2.63 0.97
CA ILE A 40 7.23 -2.45 0.53
C ILE A 40 6.42 -2.10 1.77
N ILE A 41 5.59 -1.06 1.69
CA ILE A 41 4.85 -0.51 2.83
C ILE A 41 3.38 -0.35 2.47
N CYS A 42 2.51 -1.01 3.25
CA CYS A 42 1.07 -0.80 3.21
C CYS A 42 0.65 0.28 4.22
N VAL A 43 -0.16 1.24 3.80
CA VAL A 43 -0.69 2.33 4.64
C VAL A 43 -2.22 2.29 4.66
N ALA A 44 -2.82 2.49 5.84
CA ALA A 44 -4.27 2.51 6.01
C ALA A 44 -4.67 3.35 7.23
N VAL A 45 -5.92 3.84 7.24
CA VAL A 45 -6.49 4.64 8.34
C VAL A 45 -7.10 3.68 9.38
N ASN A 46 -6.23 2.97 10.10
CA ASN A 46 -6.59 2.10 11.21
C ASN A 46 -5.55 2.25 12.33
N ASP A 47 -5.91 1.85 13.55
CA ASP A 47 -4.97 1.78 14.66
C ASP A 47 -3.92 0.67 14.44
N PRO A 48 -2.76 0.72 15.13
CA PRO A 48 -1.65 -0.19 14.83
C PRO A 48 -1.95 -1.63 15.26
N TYR A 49 -2.80 -1.83 16.26
CA TYR A 49 -3.16 -3.17 16.75
C TYR A 49 -4.07 -3.86 15.72
N THR A 50 -5.05 -3.13 15.17
CA THR A 50 -5.91 -3.63 14.09
C THR A 50 -5.11 -4.00 12.85
N LEU A 51 -4.16 -3.14 12.42
CA LEU A 51 -3.33 -3.45 11.26
C LEU A 51 -2.39 -4.62 11.51
N ASN A 52 -1.81 -4.74 12.72
CA ASN A 52 -0.95 -5.88 13.04
C ASN A 52 -1.73 -7.19 13.01
N GLY A 53 -2.90 -7.26 13.67
CA GLY A 53 -3.74 -8.46 13.63
C GLY A 53 -4.20 -8.81 12.22
N TRP A 54 -4.46 -7.80 11.38
CA TRP A 54 -4.82 -8.02 9.98
C TRP A 54 -3.65 -8.54 9.15
N ALA A 55 -2.46 -7.98 9.33
CA ALA A 55 -1.23 -8.44 8.69
C ALA A 55 -0.89 -9.89 9.08
N GLU A 56 -1.11 -10.27 10.34
CA GLU A 56 -1.00 -11.66 10.83
C GLU A 56 -1.97 -12.58 10.09
N LYS A 57 -3.25 -12.20 10.03
CA LYS A 57 -4.30 -12.98 9.36
C LYS A 57 -3.99 -13.21 7.88
N LEU A 58 -3.41 -12.22 7.19
CA LEU A 58 -3.01 -12.33 5.79
C LEU A 58 -1.63 -12.97 5.60
N GLN A 59 -0.90 -13.26 6.69
CA GLN A 59 0.51 -13.66 6.67
C GLN A 59 1.34 -12.70 5.81
N ALA A 60 1.12 -11.39 5.97
CA ALA A 60 1.66 -10.33 5.13
C ALA A 60 2.53 -9.35 5.93
N LYS A 61 3.04 -9.75 7.11
CA LYS A 61 3.90 -8.91 7.97
C LYS A 61 5.14 -8.36 7.28
N GLU A 62 5.66 -9.08 6.28
CA GLU A 62 6.83 -8.64 5.50
C GLU A 62 6.52 -7.48 4.53
N VAL A 63 5.25 -7.26 4.22
CA VAL A 63 4.76 -6.26 3.25
C VAL A 63 3.99 -5.15 3.95
N VAL A 64 3.30 -5.48 5.04
CA VAL A 64 2.47 -4.57 5.80
C VAL A 64 3.29 -4.01 6.96
N SER A 65 4.06 -2.96 6.69
CA SER A 65 4.68 -2.15 7.73
C SER A 65 3.71 -1.02 8.09
N CYS A 66 3.01 -1.16 9.22
CA CYS A 66 1.86 -0.33 9.58
C CYS A 66 2.29 1.12 9.86
N LEU A 67 1.91 2.06 8.99
CA LEU A 67 1.84 3.47 9.33
C LEU A 67 0.38 3.80 9.63
N THR A 68 0.10 4.05 10.90
CA THR A 68 -1.20 4.54 11.35
C THR A 68 -1.30 6.00 10.93
N SER A 69 -2.29 6.33 10.11
CA SER A 69 -2.51 7.71 9.71
C SER A 69 -3.63 8.33 10.53
N PRO A 70 -3.30 9.30 11.40
CA PRO A 70 -4.09 10.51 11.52
C PRO A 70 -3.53 11.66 10.63
N CYS A 71 -2.43 11.46 9.89
CA CYS A 71 -1.57 12.56 9.44
C CYS A 71 -1.07 12.54 7.98
N ILE A 72 -1.69 11.84 7.03
CA ILE A 72 -1.41 12.09 5.60
C ILE A 72 -2.12 13.41 5.18
N PHE A 73 -1.41 14.54 5.27
CA PHE A 73 -1.55 15.87 4.63
C PHE A 73 -2.77 16.19 3.68
N PRO A 74 -3.05 17.49 3.43
CA PRO A 74 -4.10 18.33 4.06
C PRO A 74 -5.54 18.08 3.56
N PHE A 75 -5.85 16.94 2.93
CA PHE A 75 -7.21 16.65 2.47
C PHE A 75 -8.06 16.06 3.59
N GLN A 76 -8.33 16.88 4.60
CA GLN A 76 -9.16 16.54 5.76
C GLN A 76 -10.64 16.83 5.52
N TRP A 77 -11.17 16.53 4.33
CA TRP A 77 -12.59 16.78 4.06
C TRP A 77 -13.22 15.62 3.29
N LEU A 78 -14.09 14.92 4.04
CA LEU A 78 -15.19 14.05 3.60
C LEU A 78 -14.77 12.69 3.04
N ASP A 79 -14.19 11.82 3.89
CA ASP A 79 -14.49 10.38 4.02
C ASP A 79 -13.51 9.75 5.03
N GLU A 80 -13.97 8.94 5.98
CA GLU A 80 -13.19 8.41 7.13
C GLU A 80 -12.07 7.40 6.77
N THR A 81 -11.72 7.24 5.49
CA THR A 81 -10.81 6.19 4.98
C THR A 81 -9.89 6.70 3.86
N SER A 82 -8.74 6.05 3.66
CA SER A 82 -7.81 6.40 2.57
C SER A 82 -8.37 6.01 1.20
N PHE A 83 -8.11 6.80 0.16
CA PHE A 83 -8.21 6.32 -1.22
C PHE A 83 -7.22 5.18 -1.46
N ARG A 84 -7.47 4.41 -2.52
CA ARG A 84 -6.54 3.35 -2.96
C ARG A 84 -5.50 3.93 -3.93
N TRP A 85 -4.22 3.71 -3.65
CA TRP A 85 -3.10 4.27 -4.41
C TRP A 85 -1.82 3.45 -4.28
N SER A 86 -0.85 3.68 -5.16
CA SER A 86 0.51 3.13 -5.07
C SER A 86 1.55 4.17 -5.50
N ALA A 87 2.77 4.07 -4.97
CA ALA A 87 3.87 4.97 -5.24
C ALA A 87 5.20 4.22 -5.26
N TYR A 88 6.08 4.63 -6.18
CA TYR A 88 7.48 4.26 -6.18
C TYR A 88 8.30 5.48 -5.76
N VAL A 89 9.08 5.34 -4.68
CA VAL A 89 9.83 6.43 -4.06
C VAL A 89 11.31 6.08 -4.04
N VAL A 90 12.15 7.00 -4.52
CA VAL A 90 13.61 6.88 -4.49
C VAL A 90 14.16 8.06 -3.72
N ASP A 91 14.79 7.80 -2.58
CA ASP A 91 15.44 8.82 -1.74
C ASP A 91 14.48 9.98 -1.37
N GLY A 92 13.25 9.61 -0.97
CA GLY A 92 12.19 10.55 -0.62
C GLY A 92 11.50 11.23 -1.82
N LYS A 93 11.93 10.97 -3.06
CA LYS A 93 11.32 11.54 -4.27
C LYS A 93 10.40 10.53 -4.95
N VAL A 94 9.15 10.91 -5.14
CA VAL A 94 8.15 10.12 -5.87
C VAL A 94 8.54 10.05 -7.35
N GLN A 95 8.78 8.84 -7.85
CA GLN A 95 9.10 8.56 -9.25
C GLN A 95 7.86 8.12 -10.04
N ALA A 96 6.95 7.39 -9.40
CA ALA A 96 5.65 7.02 -9.96
C ALA A 96 4.58 7.11 -8.87
N PHE A 97 3.37 7.51 -9.27
CA PHE A 97 2.22 7.64 -8.37
C PHE A 97 0.94 7.29 -9.12
N ASN A 98 0.18 6.33 -8.58
CA ASN A 98 -1.07 5.86 -9.14
C ASN A 98 -2.17 6.01 -8.11
N VAL A 99 -3.31 6.60 -8.49
CA VAL A 99 -4.47 6.76 -7.62
C VAL A 99 -5.69 6.22 -8.34
N GLU A 100 -6.45 5.37 -7.66
CA GLU A 100 -7.71 4.87 -8.20
C GLU A 100 -8.74 5.99 -8.31
N LYS A 101 -9.56 5.96 -9.36
CA LYS A 101 -10.64 6.95 -9.54
C LYS A 101 -11.73 6.81 -8.47
N LYS A 102 -11.94 5.60 -7.96
CA LYS A 102 -12.90 5.29 -6.88
C LYS A 102 -12.25 4.39 -5.84
N PRO A 103 -12.60 4.49 -4.54
CA PRO A 103 -12.04 3.63 -3.50
C PRO A 103 -12.29 2.12 -3.70
N SER A 104 -13.38 1.78 -4.40
CA SER A 104 -13.74 0.40 -4.76
C SER A 104 -12.89 -0.18 -5.88
N ASP A 105 -12.25 0.66 -6.69
CA ASP A 105 -11.48 0.21 -7.83
C ASP A 105 -10.12 -0.36 -7.37
N PHE A 106 -9.58 -1.25 -8.18
CA PHE A 106 -8.28 -1.87 -8.01
C PHE A 106 -7.74 -2.24 -9.40
N GLN A 107 -7.16 -1.26 -10.08
CA GLN A 107 -6.67 -1.38 -11.45
C GLN A 107 -5.29 -0.74 -11.63
N VAL A 108 -5.08 0.47 -11.10
CA VAL A 108 -3.81 1.20 -11.26
C VAL A 108 -2.91 1.10 -10.02
N SER A 109 -3.47 0.68 -8.89
CA SER A 109 -2.77 0.54 -7.62
C SER A 109 -2.30 -0.89 -7.32
N GLU A 110 -2.40 -1.80 -8.30
CA GLU A 110 -1.93 -3.18 -8.18
C GLU A 110 -0.40 -3.32 -8.25
N ALA A 111 0.11 -4.42 -7.69
CA ALA A 111 1.54 -4.68 -7.60
C ALA A 111 2.21 -4.76 -8.98
N GLU A 112 1.55 -5.38 -9.95
CA GLU A 112 2.01 -5.57 -11.31
C GLU A 112 2.20 -4.22 -12.03
N VAL A 113 1.28 -3.28 -11.85
CA VAL A 113 1.37 -1.93 -12.44
C VAL A 113 2.59 -1.19 -11.92
N ILE A 114 2.76 -1.12 -10.58
CA ILE A 114 3.90 -0.42 -10.02
C ILE A 114 5.22 -1.16 -10.31
N LEU A 115 5.20 -2.50 -10.41
CA LEU A 115 6.35 -3.27 -10.89
C LEU A 115 6.76 -2.86 -12.30
N GLY A 116 5.82 -2.58 -13.19
CA GLY A 116 6.10 -2.08 -14.54
C GLY A 116 6.73 -0.68 -14.56
N GLN A 117 6.65 0.07 -13.47
CA GLN A 117 7.11 1.46 -13.34
C GLN A 117 8.45 1.60 -12.58
N ILE A 118 8.98 0.50 -12.03
CA ILE A 118 10.28 0.44 -11.34
C ILE A 118 11.41 0.15 -12.33
#